data_AF-A0A661ZGE3-F1
#
_entry.id   AF-A0A661ZGE3-F1
#
_cell.length_a   1.000
_cell.length_b   1.000
_cell.length_c   1.000
_cell.angle_alpha   90.00
_cell.angle_beta   90.00
_cell.angle_gamma   90.00
#
_symmetry.space_group_name_H-M   'P 1'
#
loop_
_entity.id
_entity.type
_entity.pdbx_description
1 polymer ?
#
loop_
_entity_poly.entity_id
_entity_poly.type
_entity_poly.pdbx_seq_one_letter_code
_entity_poly.pdbx_strand_id
1 'polypeptide(L)'
;MKKFINRILIVSFIIGIFAVLPSCDPDNQDALLEGLGWYGLGGALGDDTTSIENDIYLGSGQLPGSVDLSPYFPPIGDQGSYGTCVAWATGYNHKSFLEAWDDNHRTTFNSNQMFSPKYLFWSIPSSQKGADCNGTGFEPAYDVMITDGVSNLATTPYTNLGDCSSSPSNDEDSVAVKHKIESYRQVNVEIETLKQYLAQHRALSFGAKLGENFMAWNSSDVLYDDTDTYHGQHAYHAMTLCGYDDNKGNNGAFKVVNTWGTGWGNGGYIWVDYNFFVSGDFAFCAFAATNKFSDPDGDDDNQVDDPNSGTDLMAWELYDYHDDVNDPNNTDPRARVAKYNAFNSGTDNIPASNDWNILYIYYNANNANDYGIMLFDYYSNDYGNYGDDGNLDGYPEADGDQNWWNHIDIPAGQSVAQALYGGTDARFSWPYTMPSISGDYYLVIIVDGYDVIPEYDESNNYFYLTDSEGGPITFSNGVMQEQPAKSFEKNLNPQIGDDSPRQTVRNQQHINTYSTKEIRQLINYRLASGDIQKKAAMYDKSNNTGHRKSNN
;
A
#
# COMPACT_ATOMS: atom_id res chain seq x y z
N MET A 1 -39.95 -74.18 41.76
CA MET A 1 -38.85 -74.91 42.42
C MET A 1 -37.63 -74.84 41.50
N LYS A 2 -36.50 -74.28 41.96
CA LYS A 2 -35.17 -74.18 41.29
C LYS A 2 -35.14 -73.17 40.10
N LYS A 3 -34.23 -72.18 39.96
CA LYS A 3 -32.83 -71.98 40.41
C LYS A 3 -32.49 -70.49 40.61
N PHE A 4 -31.63 -70.23 41.59
CA PHE A 4 -30.79 -69.05 41.78
C PHE A 4 -29.82 -68.84 40.60
N ILE A 5 -29.60 -67.59 40.15
CA ILE A 5 -28.31 -67.11 39.61
C ILE A 5 -28.10 -65.62 40.00
N ASN A 6 -26.98 -65.38 40.71
CA ASN A 6 -26.36 -64.09 41.00
C ASN A 6 -26.02 -63.28 39.74
N ARG A 7 -26.27 -61.96 39.74
CA ARG A 7 -25.43 -60.98 39.03
C ARG A 7 -25.36 -59.64 39.79
N ILE A 8 -24.23 -59.49 40.50
CA ILE A 8 -23.34 -58.33 40.63
C ILE A 8 -23.98 -56.94 40.42
N LEU A 9 -24.04 -56.15 41.50
CA LEU A 9 -24.12 -54.69 41.46
C LEU A 9 -22.78 -54.11 40.96
N ILE A 10 -22.80 -53.31 39.90
CA ILE A 10 -21.79 -52.29 39.62
C ILE A 10 -22.48 -50.95 39.87
N VAL A 11 -22.14 -50.31 40.99
CA VAL A 11 -22.53 -48.93 41.29
C VAL A 11 -21.55 -48.03 40.52
N SER A 12 -22.00 -47.43 39.43
CA SER A 12 -21.27 -46.33 38.79
C SER A 12 -21.67 -45.03 39.47
N PHE A 13 -20.73 -44.42 40.16
CA PHE A 13 -20.86 -43.12 40.80
C PHE A 13 -20.73 -42.05 39.70
N ILE A 14 -21.85 -41.50 39.22
CA ILE A 14 -21.83 -40.30 38.38
C ILE A 14 -21.76 -39.10 39.33
N ILE A 15 -20.56 -38.54 39.45
CA ILE A 15 -20.34 -37.22 40.03
C ILE A 15 -20.94 -36.23 39.03
N GLY A 16 -22.11 -35.69 39.36
CA GLY A 16 -22.66 -34.52 38.68
C GLY A 16 -21.77 -33.33 38.98
N ILE A 17 -20.91 -32.97 38.03
CA ILE A 17 -20.26 -31.67 38.01
C ILE A 17 -21.36 -30.65 37.72
N PHE A 18 -21.85 -29.98 38.76
CA PHE A 18 -22.48 -28.69 38.59
C PHE A 18 -21.41 -27.75 38.05
N ALA A 19 -21.43 -27.52 36.73
CA ALA A 19 -20.75 -26.39 36.14
C ALA A 19 -21.44 -25.14 36.69
N VAL A 20 -20.82 -24.55 37.71
CA VAL A 20 -21.08 -23.16 38.07
C VAL A 20 -20.57 -22.36 36.87
N LEU A 21 -21.49 -21.92 36.01
CA LEU A 21 -21.18 -20.90 35.02
C LEU A 21 -20.66 -19.69 35.81
N PRO A 22 -19.43 -19.19 35.56
CA PRO A 22 -19.06 -17.89 36.06
C PRO A 22 -20.04 -16.89 35.44
N SER A 23 -20.68 -16.12 36.32
CA SER A 23 -21.31 -14.84 36.03
C SER A 23 -20.56 -14.13 34.90
N CYS A 24 -21.25 -13.76 33.82
CA CYS A 24 -20.72 -12.89 32.79
C CYS A 24 -20.11 -11.67 33.47
N ASP A 25 -18.79 -11.53 33.32
CA ASP A 25 -18.09 -10.29 33.60
C ASP A 25 -18.28 -9.39 32.37
N PRO A 26 -18.88 -8.18 32.49
CA PRO A 26 -19.09 -7.27 31.37
C PRO A 26 -17.80 -6.73 30.74
N ASP A 27 -16.64 -7.01 31.35
CA ASP A 27 -15.37 -6.38 30.99
C ASP A 27 -14.52 -7.16 29.97
N ASN A 28 -15.03 -8.26 29.38
CA ASN A 28 -14.29 -9.00 28.36
C ASN A 28 -14.76 -8.63 26.94
N GLN A 29 -14.39 -7.43 26.48
CA GLN A 29 -14.65 -6.95 25.10
C GLN A 29 -14.13 -7.95 24.05
N ASP A 30 -13.01 -8.62 24.31
CA ASP A 30 -12.39 -9.59 23.39
C ASP A 30 -13.32 -10.77 23.10
N ALA A 31 -14.01 -11.31 24.10
CA ALA A 31 -14.94 -12.44 23.91
C ALA A 31 -16.22 -12.05 23.14
N LEU A 32 -16.60 -10.76 23.19
CA LEU A 32 -17.78 -10.22 22.50
C LEU A 32 -17.44 -9.86 21.04
N LEU A 33 -16.23 -9.34 20.81
CA LEU A 33 -15.62 -9.15 19.50
C LEU A 33 -15.41 -10.50 18.79
N GLU A 34 -14.90 -11.52 19.49
CA GLU A 34 -14.81 -12.91 19.02
C GLU A 34 -16.18 -13.50 18.65
N GLY A 35 -17.22 -13.22 19.44
CA GLY A 35 -18.59 -13.68 19.18
C GLY A 35 -19.29 -13.01 17.99
N LEU A 36 -18.84 -11.83 17.57
CA LEU A 36 -19.32 -11.08 16.41
C LEU A 36 -18.47 -11.32 15.15
N GLY A 37 -17.56 -12.31 15.18
CA GLY A 37 -16.71 -12.64 14.04
C GLY A 37 -15.61 -11.61 13.76
N TRP A 38 -15.36 -10.68 14.68
CA TRP A 38 -14.22 -9.77 14.64
C TRP A 38 -12.98 -10.54 15.10
N TYR A 39 -12.49 -11.42 14.22
CA TYR A 39 -11.17 -12.01 14.38
C TYR A 39 -10.15 -10.88 14.45
N GLY A 40 -9.19 -11.01 15.37
CA GLY A 40 -8.09 -10.05 15.55
C GLY A 40 -7.37 -9.71 14.25
N LEU A 41 -6.63 -8.61 14.30
CA LEU A 41 -5.92 -7.87 13.23
C LEU A 41 -4.90 -8.69 12.39
N GLY A 42 -5.18 -9.95 12.06
CA GLY A 42 -4.30 -10.88 11.37
C GLY A 42 -4.97 -11.46 10.14
N GLY A 43 -4.63 -10.92 8.97
CA GLY A 43 -4.97 -11.51 7.68
C GLY A 43 -4.30 -12.88 7.47
N ALA A 44 -4.92 -13.71 6.62
CA ALA A 44 -4.37 -15.00 6.20
C ALA A 44 -3.12 -14.86 5.31
N LEU A 45 -2.88 -13.66 4.77
CA LEU A 45 -1.73 -13.36 3.91
C LEU A 45 -0.42 -13.15 4.69
N GLY A 46 -0.46 -13.16 6.03
CA GLY A 46 0.74 -13.20 6.88
C GLY A 46 1.48 -11.87 7.05
N ASP A 47 0.99 -10.79 6.42
CA ASP A 47 1.55 -9.44 6.51
C ASP A 47 0.97 -8.71 7.73
N ASP A 48 1.82 -8.07 8.54
CA ASP A 48 1.35 -7.25 9.66
C ASP A 48 0.86 -5.90 9.12
N THR A 49 -0.44 -5.87 8.79
CA THR A 49 -1.12 -4.68 8.24
C THR A 49 -1.10 -3.47 9.18
N THR A 50 -0.70 -3.65 10.45
CA THR A 50 -0.53 -2.58 11.44
C THR A 50 0.88 -1.98 11.43
N SER A 51 1.85 -2.68 10.82
CA SER A 51 3.25 -2.27 10.76
C SER A 51 3.58 -1.46 9.52
N ILE A 52 2.90 -1.72 8.39
CA ILE A 52 3.09 -1.00 7.15
C ILE A 52 2.26 0.28 7.19
N GLU A 53 2.84 1.32 7.78
CA GLU A 53 2.24 2.64 7.74
C GLU A 53 2.05 3.08 6.28
N ASN A 54 0.91 3.70 6.08
CA ASN A 54 0.32 3.96 4.79
C ASN A 54 0.10 5.46 4.81
N ASP A 55 1.06 6.23 4.34
CA ASP A 55 0.96 7.69 4.31
C ASP A 55 1.94 8.27 3.29
N ILE A 56 1.90 7.80 2.03
CA ILE A 56 2.40 8.66 0.96
C ILE A 56 1.41 9.80 0.81
N TYR A 57 1.57 10.84 1.62
CA TYR A 57 0.90 12.10 1.38
C TYR A 57 1.60 12.80 0.22
N LEU A 58 1.01 12.66 -0.97
CA LEU A 58 1.45 13.27 -2.22
C LEU A 58 1.10 14.77 -2.34
N GLY A 59 0.78 15.45 -1.24
CA GLY A 59 0.26 16.82 -1.26
C GLY A 59 1.20 17.86 -0.64
N SER A 60 1.47 18.97 -1.34
CA SER A 60 2.22 20.14 -0.82
C SER A 60 1.24 21.29 -0.81
N GLY A 61 0.74 21.60 0.38
CA GLY A 61 -0.22 22.67 0.52
C GLY A 61 -1.10 22.47 1.73
N GLN A 62 -1.97 23.46 1.94
CA GLN A 62 -3.11 23.27 2.81
C GLN A 62 -4.07 22.30 2.12
N LEU A 63 -4.53 21.29 2.84
CA LEU A 63 -5.60 20.42 2.39
C LEU A 63 -6.82 21.28 1.97
N PRO A 64 -7.59 20.87 0.93
CA PRO A 64 -8.80 21.59 0.57
C PRO A 64 -9.73 21.66 1.79
N GLY A 65 -10.44 22.77 1.99
CA GLY A 65 -11.31 22.93 3.16
C GLY A 65 -12.52 21.98 3.20
N SER A 66 -12.77 21.26 2.10
CA SER A 66 -13.81 20.23 2.01
C SER A 66 -13.54 19.29 0.83
N VAL A 67 -13.88 18.02 0.99
CA VAL A 67 -13.88 16.99 -0.06
C VAL A 67 -15.19 16.21 0.00
N ASP A 68 -15.80 15.94 -1.15
CA ASP A 68 -16.99 15.08 -1.25
C ASP A 68 -16.83 14.06 -2.37
N LEU A 69 -16.54 12.81 -1.99
CA LEU A 69 -16.41 11.68 -2.91
C LEU A 69 -17.74 10.97 -3.18
N SER A 70 -18.82 11.35 -2.48
CA SER A 70 -20.13 10.67 -2.63
C SER A 70 -20.69 10.58 -4.06
N PRO A 71 -20.38 11.50 -5.02
CA PRO A 71 -20.81 11.33 -6.41
C PRO A 71 -20.25 10.08 -7.11
N TYR A 72 -19.15 9.51 -6.60
CA TYR A 72 -18.48 8.32 -7.11
C TYR A 72 -18.82 7.05 -6.31
N PHE A 73 -19.75 7.13 -5.36
CA PHE A 73 -20.25 5.96 -4.64
C PHE A 73 -21.50 5.40 -5.32
N PRO A 74 -21.73 4.07 -5.22
CA PRO A 74 -22.99 3.49 -5.66
C PRO A 74 -24.17 4.07 -4.84
N PRO A 75 -25.42 3.93 -5.34
CA PRO A 75 -26.60 4.24 -4.56
C PRO A 75 -26.57 3.60 -3.18
N ILE A 76 -27.22 4.22 -2.19
CA ILE A 76 -27.23 3.68 -0.83
C ILE A 76 -27.79 2.26 -0.79
N GLY A 77 -26.95 1.34 -0.34
CA GLY A 77 -27.26 -0.07 -0.13
C GLY A 77 -28.08 -0.33 1.13
N ASP A 78 -28.59 -1.55 1.24
CA ASP A 78 -29.34 -2.03 2.41
C ASP A 78 -28.93 -3.48 2.73
N GLN A 79 -28.20 -3.66 3.82
CA GLN A 79 -27.74 -4.97 4.27
C GLN A 79 -28.85 -5.83 4.89
N GLY A 80 -29.98 -5.21 5.25
CA GLY A 80 -31.08 -5.85 5.96
C GLY A 80 -30.68 -6.32 7.35
N SER A 81 -31.20 -7.48 7.75
CA SER A 81 -31.00 -8.07 9.08
C SER A 81 -29.74 -8.93 9.22
N TYR A 82 -28.81 -8.86 8.26
CA TYR A 82 -27.60 -9.67 8.27
C TYR A 82 -26.41 -8.86 8.80
N GLY A 83 -25.53 -9.51 9.56
CA GLY A 83 -24.28 -8.95 10.05
C GLY A 83 -23.18 -8.94 8.98
N THR A 84 -23.47 -8.49 7.77
CA THR A 84 -22.53 -8.49 6.62
C THR A 84 -21.90 -7.12 6.36
N CYS A 85 -21.91 -6.23 7.35
CA CYS A 85 -21.50 -4.82 7.21
C CYS A 85 -20.10 -4.65 6.61
N VAL A 86 -19.12 -5.48 6.97
CA VAL A 86 -17.77 -5.42 6.38
C VAL A 86 -17.83 -5.66 4.89
N ALA A 87 -18.52 -6.70 4.42
CA ALA A 87 -18.65 -6.99 2.98
C ALA A 87 -19.40 -5.89 2.22
N TRP A 88 -20.30 -5.17 2.90
CA TRP A 88 -20.96 -3.98 2.36
C TRP A 88 -20.01 -2.77 2.28
N ALA A 89 -19.23 -2.53 3.33
CA ALA A 89 -18.27 -1.43 3.40
C ALA A 89 -17.11 -1.62 2.41
N THR A 90 -16.50 -2.80 2.35
CA THR A 90 -15.32 -3.08 1.51
C THR A 90 -15.70 -3.48 0.08
N GLY A 91 -16.70 -4.35 -0.07
CA GLY A 91 -17.17 -4.82 -1.37
C GLY A 91 -18.10 -3.82 -2.05
N TYR A 92 -19.29 -3.58 -1.50
CA TYR A 92 -20.27 -2.73 -2.21
C TYR A 92 -19.85 -1.27 -2.29
N ASN A 93 -19.49 -0.63 -1.18
CA ASN A 93 -19.16 0.79 -1.18
C ASN A 93 -17.74 1.04 -1.73
N HIS A 94 -16.70 0.49 -1.07
CA HIS A 94 -15.31 0.82 -1.37
C HIS A 94 -14.85 0.27 -2.72
N LYS A 95 -15.06 -1.01 -3.04
CA LYS A 95 -14.66 -1.57 -4.35
C LYS A 95 -15.44 -0.99 -5.52
N SER A 96 -16.73 -0.68 -5.38
CA SER A 96 -17.44 0.07 -6.44
C SER A 96 -16.96 1.49 -6.60
N PHE A 97 -16.56 2.15 -5.52
CA PHE A 97 -15.93 3.47 -5.59
C PHE A 97 -14.60 3.41 -6.35
N LEU A 98 -13.71 2.45 -6.02
CA LEU A 98 -12.43 2.27 -6.70
C LEU A 98 -12.62 2.14 -8.21
N GLU A 99 -13.52 1.24 -8.63
CA GLU A 99 -13.77 0.97 -10.04
C GLU A 99 -14.43 2.15 -10.77
N ALA A 100 -15.32 2.89 -10.09
CA ALA A 100 -15.90 4.11 -10.65
C ALA A 100 -14.87 5.23 -10.80
N TRP A 101 -13.96 5.36 -9.85
CA TRP A 101 -12.88 6.34 -9.89
C TRP A 101 -11.89 6.04 -11.02
N ASP A 102 -11.45 4.78 -11.13
CA ASP A 102 -10.46 4.32 -12.10
C ASP A 102 -10.96 4.45 -13.55
N ASP A 103 -12.21 4.09 -13.81
CA ASP A 103 -12.82 4.19 -15.14
C ASP A 103 -13.13 5.65 -15.56
N ASN A 104 -12.75 6.65 -14.74
CA ASN A 104 -13.23 8.04 -14.81
C ASN A 104 -14.77 8.09 -14.94
N HIS A 105 -15.43 7.07 -14.37
CA HIS A 105 -16.84 6.79 -14.53
C HIS A 105 -17.63 7.35 -13.34
N ARG A 106 -18.33 8.43 -13.67
CA ARG A 106 -19.80 8.51 -13.55
C ARG A 106 -20.42 8.81 -12.18
N THR A 107 -21.43 9.67 -12.28
CA THR A 107 -22.52 9.83 -11.31
C THR A 107 -23.66 8.80 -11.47
N THR A 108 -23.46 7.70 -12.22
CA THR A 108 -24.52 6.71 -12.54
C THR A 108 -24.01 5.27 -12.48
N PHE A 109 -24.65 4.46 -11.63
CA PHE A 109 -24.32 3.05 -11.42
C PHE A 109 -25.41 2.12 -11.97
N ASN A 110 -25.00 0.95 -12.47
CA ASN A 110 -25.88 -0.19 -12.72
C ASN A 110 -25.31 -1.45 -12.06
N SER A 111 -26.06 -2.54 -12.06
CA SER A 111 -25.71 -3.77 -11.33
C SER A 111 -24.40 -4.44 -11.77
N ASN A 112 -23.88 -4.15 -12.97
CA ASN A 112 -22.56 -4.66 -13.40
C ASN A 112 -21.40 -3.85 -12.83
N GLN A 113 -21.66 -2.62 -12.37
CA GLN A 113 -20.68 -1.69 -11.81
C GLN A 113 -20.73 -1.66 -10.28
N MET A 114 -21.66 -2.40 -9.69
CA MET A 114 -21.83 -2.51 -8.24
C MET A 114 -21.37 -3.89 -7.78
N PHE A 115 -20.52 -3.96 -6.76
CA PHE A 115 -19.93 -5.22 -6.30
C PHE A 115 -20.77 -5.88 -5.21
N SER A 116 -20.75 -7.21 -5.17
CA SER A 116 -21.68 -7.99 -4.37
C SER A 116 -21.16 -8.29 -2.97
N PRO A 117 -21.81 -7.78 -1.90
CA PRO A 117 -21.50 -8.17 -0.52
C PRO A 117 -21.76 -9.65 -0.26
N LYS A 118 -22.72 -10.24 -0.98
CA LYS A 118 -23.06 -11.66 -0.85
C LYS A 118 -21.91 -12.52 -1.34
N TYR A 119 -21.37 -12.22 -2.52
CA TYR A 119 -20.21 -12.93 -3.05
C TYR A 119 -19.06 -12.87 -2.04
N LEU A 120 -18.67 -11.65 -1.66
CA LEU A 120 -17.55 -11.42 -0.76
C LEU A 120 -17.71 -12.17 0.57
N PHE A 121 -18.87 -12.04 1.22
CA PHE A 121 -19.12 -12.75 2.49
C PHE A 121 -19.13 -14.28 2.33
N TRP A 122 -19.63 -14.82 1.21
CA TRP A 122 -19.62 -16.26 0.95
C TRP A 122 -18.21 -16.80 0.69
N SER A 123 -17.35 -16.02 0.03
CA SER A 123 -15.96 -16.37 -0.26
C SER A 123 -15.06 -16.40 0.98
N ILE A 124 -15.38 -15.62 2.03
CA ILE A 124 -14.58 -15.62 3.26
C ILE A 124 -14.60 -17.03 3.91
N PRO A 125 -13.45 -17.59 4.30
CA PRO A 125 -13.39 -18.88 4.97
C PRO A 125 -14.29 -18.95 6.22
N SER A 126 -14.98 -20.07 6.43
CA SER A 126 -15.88 -20.24 7.59
C SER A 126 -15.18 -20.10 8.95
N SER A 127 -13.86 -20.25 9.01
CA SER A 127 -13.05 -20.03 10.21
C SER A 127 -12.73 -18.55 10.48
N GLN A 128 -13.13 -17.63 9.59
CA GLN A 128 -12.85 -16.19 9.65
C GLN A 128 -14.12 -15.34 9.51
N LYS A 129 -15.29 -15.96 9.60
CA LYS A 129 -16.59 -15.28 9.61
C LYS A 129 -17.55 -15.95 10.60
N GLY A 130 -18.48 -15.17 11.14
CA GLY A 130 -19.52 -15.67 12.02
C GLY A 130 -20.54 -16.53 11.28
N ALA A 131 -21.04 -17.56 11.96
CA ALA A 131 -22.16 -18.37 11.50
C ALA A 131 -23.43 -17.51 11.29
N ASP A 132 -24.37 -17.98 10.48
CA ASP A 132 -25.66 -17.31 10.23
C ASP A 132 -25.51 -15.84 9.76
N CYS A 133 -24.48 -15.58 8.95
CA CYS A 133 -24.13 -14.25 8.45
C CYS A 133 -23.79 -13.22 9.56
N ASN A 134 -23.15 -13.64 10.65
CA ASN A 134 -22.93 -12.80 11.83
C ASN A 134 -21.50 -12.25 11.94
N GLY A 135 -21.09 -11.43 10.97
CA GLY A 135 -19.84 -10.65 11.03
C GLY A 135 -18.61 -11.36 10.46
N THR A 136 -17.57 -10.58 10.25
CA THR A 136 -16.22 -10.96 9.79
C THR A 136 -15.27 -9.78 10.05
N GLY A 137 -13.96 -9.97 9.92
CA GLY A 137 -12.96 -8.90 9.98
C GLY A 137 -12.73 -8.22 8.62
N PHE A 138 -12.06 -7.05 8.62
CA PHE A 138 -11.69 -6.35 7.38
C PHE A 138 -10.64 -7.12 6.58
N GLU A 139 -9.66 -7.68 7.25
CA GLU A 139 -8.51 -8.38 6.69
C GLU A 139 -8.96 -9.64 5.94
N PRO A 140 -9.78 -10.56 6.49
CA PRO A 140 -10.32 -11.68 5.71
C PRO A 140 -11.11 -11.25 4.47
N ALA A 141 -11.85 -10.14 4.55
CA ALA A 141 -12.58 -9.62 3.40
C ALA A 141 -11.60 -9.09 2.33
N TYR A 142 -10.61 -8.30 2.71
CA TYR A 142 -9.63 -7.78 1.78
C TYR A 142 -8.70 -8.86 1.21
N ASP A 143 -8.35 -9.87 2.00
CA ASP A 143 -7.58 -11.03 1.54
C ASP A 143 -8.32 -11.75 0.41
N VAL A 144 -9.63 -11.98 0.55
CA VAL A 144 -10.47 -12.52 -0.54
C VAL A 144 -10.47 -11.59 -1.74
N MET A 145 -10.58 -10.27 -1.54
CA MET A 145 -10.56 -9.31 -2.64
C MET A 145 -9.23 -9.32 -3.40
N ILE A 146 -8.12 -9.66 -2.75
CA ILE A 146 -6.81 -9.87 -3.38
C ILE A 146 -6.78 -11.22 -4.13
N THR A 147 -7.12 -12.32 -3.44
CA THR A 147 -6.89 -13.68 -3.96
C THR A 147 -7.90 -14.08 -5.03
N ASP A 148 -9.16 -13.72 -4.81
CA ASP A 148 -10.31 -14.21 -5.59
C ASP A 148 -10.99 -13.06 -6.34
N GLY A 149 -10.97 -11.85 -5.77
CA GLY A 149 -11.67 -10.68 -6.27
C GLY A 149 -13.13 -10.62 -5.81
N VAL A 150 -13.97 -9.83 -6.50
CA VAL A 150 -15.39 -9.68 -6.12
C VAL A 150 -16.31 -9.72 -7.33
N SER A 151 -17.33 -10.57 -7.30
CA SER A 151 -18.39 -10.60 -8.33
C SER A 151 -19.30 -9.36 -8.23
N ASN A 152 -19.94 -8.98 -9.34
CA ASN A 152 -20.87 -7.86 -9.38
C ASN A 152 -22.32 -8.26 -8.99
N LEU A 153 -23.17 -7.28 -8.69
CA LEU A 153 -24.57 -7.49 -8.31
C LEU A 153 -25.44 -8.05 -9.44
N ALA A 154 -25.03 -7.90 -10.71
CA ALA A 154 -25.76 -8.48 -11.83
C ALA A 154 -25.66 -10.02 -11.82
N THR A 155 -24.46 -10.54 -11.53
CA THR A 155 -24.18 -11.98 -11.45
C THR A 155 -24.53 -12.55 -10.07
N THR A 156 -24.21 -11.82 -9.00
CA THR A 156 -24.47 -12.24 -7.61
C THR A 156 -25.37 -11.23 -6.88
N PRO A 157 -26.69 -11.22 -7.12
CA PRO A 157 -27.60 -10.33 -6.40
C PRO A 157 -27.61 -10.62 -4.90
N TYR A 158 -27.71 -9.58 -4.07
CA TYR A 158 -27.84 -9.68 -2.62
C TYR A 158 -29.25 -10.15 -2.22
N THR A 159 -29.55 -11.42 -2.50
CA THR A 159 -30.82 -12.08 -2.18
C THR A 159 -30.55 -13.55 -1.84
N ASN A 160 -31.47 -14.16 -1.08
CA ASN A 160 -31.41 -15.59 -0.72
C ASN A 160 -30.09 -15.97 -0.03
N LEU A 161 -29.65 -15.18 0.96
CA LEU A 161 -28.39 -15.44 1.68
C LEU A 161 -28.48 -16.68 2.59
N GLY A 162 -29.68 -17.02 3.07
CA GLY A 162 -29.86 -18.13 4.00
C GLY A 162 -29.11 -17.87 5.30
N ASP A 163 -28.30 -18.86 5.70
CA ASP A 163 -27.38 -18.83 6.85
C ASP A 163 -25.94 -18.44 6.46
N CYS A 164 -25.72 -18.02 5.20
CA CYS A 164 -24.42 -17.74 4.61
C CYS A 164 -23.41 -18.90 4.66
N SER A 165 -23.89 -20.15 4.79
CA SER A 165 -23.04 -21.36 4.73
C SER A 165 -22.71 -21.81 3.30
N SER A 166 -23.37 -21.22 2.30
CA SER A 166 -23.12 -21.50 0.88
C SER A 166 -21.85 -20.82 0.38
N SER A 167 -21.29 -21.35 -0.71
CA SER A 167 -20.14 -20.79 -1.41
C SER A 167 -20.56 -20.20 -2.76
N PRO A 168 -19.76 -19.29 -3.34
CA PRO A 168 -19.99 -18.85 -4.71
C PRO A 168 -19.94 -20.01 -5.72
N SER A 169 -20.59 -19.81 -6.84
CA SER A 169 -20.55 -20.69 -8.00
C SER A 169 -19.41 -20.30 -8.96
N ASN A 170 -19.01 -21.22 -9.82
CA ASN A 170 -17.95 -20.99 -10.80
C ASN A 170 -18.24 -19.78 -11.73
N ASP A 171 -19.50 -19.51 -12.04
CA ASP A 171 -19.86 -18.36 -12.87
C ASP A 171 -19.57 -17.04 -12.13
N GLU A 172 -19.82 -17.00 -10.82
CA GLU A 172 -19.55 -15.86 -9.96
C GLU A 172 -18.03 -15.67 -9.79
N ASP A 173 -17.28 -16.75 -9.58
CA ASP A 173 -15.81 -16.72 -9.51
C ASP A 173 -15.17 -16.21 -10.82
N SER A 174 -15.75 -16.59 -11.96
CA SER A 174 -15.26 -16.13 -13.28
C SER A 174 -15.44 -14.62 -13.50
N VAL A 175 -16.37 -14.00 -12.79
CA VAL A 175 -16.56 -12.54 -12.77
C VAL A 175 -15.64 -11.92 -11.72
N ALA A 176 -15.53 -12.54 -10.55
CA ALA A 176 -14.74 -12.03 -9.43
C ALA A 176 -13.25 -11.90 -9.76
N VAL A 177 -12.66 -12.89 -10.43
CA VAL A 177 -11.22 -12.93 -10.75
C VAL A 177 -10.74 -11.71 -11.57
N LYS A 178 -11.66 -11.01 -12.24
CA LYS A 178 -11.40 -9.81 -13.04
C LYS A 178 -11.41 -8.51 -12.23
N HIS A 179 -11.89 -8.55 -10.98
CA HIS A 179 -12.09 -7.37 -10.15
C HIS A 179 -11.43 -7.58 -8.79
N LYS A 180 -10.12 -7.76 -8.83
CA LYS A 180 -9.28 -7.89 -7.64
C LYS A 180 -8.89 -6.52 -7.09
N ILE A 181 -8.41 -6.49 -5.86
CA ILE A 181 -7.60 -5.36 -5.39
C ILE A 181 -6.13 -5.79 -5.39
N GLU A 182 -5.23 -4.83 -5.54
CA GLU A 182 -3.80 -5.07 -5.51
C GLU A 182 -3.32 -5.21 -4.05
N SER A 183 -3.82 -4.33 -3.19
CA SER A 183 -3.44 -4.29 -1.77
C SER A 183 -4.43 -3.53 -0.90
N TYR A 184 -4.24 -3.65 0.41
CA TYR A 184 -4.89 -2.82 1.41
C TYR A 184 -3.92 -2.54 2.55
N ARG A 185 -4.04 -1.40 3.23
CA ARG A 185 -3.35 -1.23 4.52
C ARG A 185 -4.24 -0.49 5.51
N GLN A 186 -3.99 -0.76 6.79
CA GLN A 186 -4.59 0.02 7.85
C GLN A 186 -3.99 1.42 7.86
N VAL A 187 -4.81 2.43 8.15
CA VAL A 187 -4.39 3.83 8.26
C VAL A 187 -4.61 4.32 9.69
N ASN A 188 -3.75 5.23 10.12
CA ASN A 188 -3.90 5.88 11.42
C ASN A 188 -5.21 6.69 11.45
N VAL A 189 -6.00 6.51 12.52
CA VAL A 189 -7.29 7.21 12.69
C VAL A 189 -7.02 8.59 13.29
N GLU A 190 -6.36 9.44 12.51
CA GLU A 190 -6.06 10.83 12.86
C GLU A 190 -6.70 11.79 11.85
N ILE A 191 -7.11 12.97 12.32
CA ILE A 191 -7.88 13.92 11.48
C ILE A 191 -7.11 14.26 10.20
N GLU A 192 -5.82 14.60 10.32
CA GLU A 192 -5.01 14.99 9.18
C GLU A 192 -4.76 13.81 8.24
N THR A 193 -4.38 12.63 8.74
CA THR A 193 -4.21 11.41 7.92
C THR A 193 -5.47 11.08 7.13
N LEU A 194 -6.64 11.02 7.77
CA LEU A 194 -7.90 10.73 7.07
C LEU A 194 -8.23 11.78 6.01
N LYS A 195 -7.99 13.07 6.27
CA LYS A 195 -8.18 14.14 5.29
C LYS A 195 -7.19 14.05 4.12
N GLN A 196 -5.95 13.63 4.37
CA GLN A 196 -4.92 13.43 3.33
C GLN A 196 -5.32 12.32 2.35
N TYR A 197 -5.86 11.20 2.84
CA TYR A 197 -6.43 10.14 1.99
C TYR A 197 -7.58 10.65 1.13
N LEU A 198 -8.56 11.30 1.75
CA LEU A 198 -9.74 11.80 1.06
C LEU A 198 -9.38 12.87 0.01
N ALA A 199 -8.44 13.77 0.32
CA ALA A 199 -7.95 14.79 -0.61
C ALA A 199 -7.25 14.20 -1.84
N GLN A 200 -6.74 12.97 -1.74
CA GLN A 200 -6.16 12.20 -2.84
C GLN A 200 -7.21 11.31 -3.53
N HIS A 201 -8.50 11.51 -3.24
CA HIS A 201 -9.61 10.70 -3.76
C HIS A 201 -9.53 9.23 -3.36
N ARG A 202 -8.98 8.95 -2.16
CA ARG A 202 -8.92 7.59 -1.60
C ARG A 202 -9.96 7.50 -0.49
N ALA A 203 -11.07 6.82 -0.78
CA ALA A 203 -12.05 6.47 0.25
C ALA A 203 -11.45 5.49 1.27
N LEU A 204 -12.02 5.45 2.47
CA LEU A 204 -11.54 4.59 3.54
C LEU A 204 -12.68 3.76 4.11
N SER A 205 -12.52 2.44 4.17
CA SER A 205 -13.43 1.61 4.97
C SER A 205 -12.99 1.68 6.43
N PHE A 206 -13.92 1.72 7.38
CA PHE A 206 -13.57 1.87 8.79
C PHE A 206 -14.54 1.14 9.71
N GLY A 207 -14.02 0.70 10.85
CA GLY A 207 -14.80 0.11 11.94
C GLY A 207 -15.23 1.18 12.94
N ALA A 208 -16.48 1.13 13.38
CA ALA A 208 -17.05 2.02 14.36
C ALA A 208 -17.81 1.28 15.46
N LYS A 209 -17.70 1.77 16.69
CA LYS A 209 -18.57 1.39 17.80
C LYS A 209 -19.79 2.31 17.80
N LEU A 210 -20.98 1.72 17.75
CA LEU A 210 -22.24 2.46 17.60
C LEU A 210 -23.01 2.46 18.92
N GLY A 211 -23.55 3.62 19.26
CA GLY A 211 -24.48 3.83 20.36
C GLY A 211 -25.92 4.04 19.90
N GLU A 212 -26.81 4.30 20.86
CA GLU A 212 -28.24 4.43 20.59
C GLU A 212 -28.57 5.64 19.72
N ASN A 213 -27.80 6.74 19.82
CA ASN A 213 -28.04 7.94 19.02
C ASN A 213 -27.74 7.66 17.55
N PHE A 214 -26.66 6.95 17.25
CA PHE A 214 -26.34 6.55 15.88
C PHE A 214 -27.40 5.59 15.33
N MET A 215 -27.81 4.59 16.11
CA MET A 215 -28.82 3.62 15.68
C MET A 215 -30.15 4.30 15.29
N ALA A 216 -30.55 5.33 16.03
CA ALA A 216 -31.77 6.09 15.77
C ALA A 216 -31.57 7.30 14.83
N TRP A 217 -30.37 7.49 14.28
CA TRP A 217 -30.03 8.72 13.57
C TRP A 217 -30.88 8.92 12.32
N ASN A 218 -31.53 10.09 12.23
CA ASN A 218 -32.36 10.49 11.11
C ASN A 218 -32.33 12.02 10.97
N SER A 219 -31.12 12.58 10.86
CA SER A 219 -30.86 14.02 10.75
C SER A 219 -29.74 14.32 9.75
N SER A 220 -29.75 15.54 9.20
CA SER A 220 -28.67 16.13 8.41
C SER A 220 -27.60 16.86 9.25
N ASP A 221 -27.80 16.90 10.57
CA ASP A 221 -26.89 17.52 11.53
C ASP A 221 -25.59 16.68 11.71
N VAL A 222 -24.67 17.21 12.51
CA VAL A 222 -23.43 16.53 12.88
C VAL A 222 -23.64 15.73 14.16
N LEU A 223 -23.19 14.47 14.16
CA LEU A 223 -23.08 13.64 15.36
C LEU A 223 -21.80 14.02 16.11
N TYR A 224 -21.96 14.53 17.34
CA TYR A 224 -20.84 15.00 18.19
C TYR A 224 -20.47 14.01 19.30
N ASP A 225 -21.39 13.13 19.66
CA ASP A 225 -21.24 12.11 20.67
C ASP A 225 -22.22 10.97 20.41
N ASP A 226 -22.00 9.86 21.09
CA ASP A 226 -22.94 8.75 21.12
C ASP A 226 -22.95 8.10 22.51
N THR A 227 -23.94 7.24 22.77
CA THR A 227 -24.04 6.52 24.04
C THR A 227 -23.20 5.25 24.01
N ASP A 228 -22.45 4.98 25.07
CA ASP A 228 -21.71 3.72 25.20
C ASP A 228 -22.56 2.57 25.79
N THR A 229 -23.84 2.50 25.41
CA THR A 229 -24.82 1.62 26.07
C THR A 229 -25.49 0.63 25.11
N TYR A 230 -25.24 0.74 23.81
CA TYR A 230 -25.88 -0.14 22.86
C TYR A 230 -25.17 -1.50 22.80
N HIS A 231 -25.95 -2.56 22.97
CA HIS A 231 -25.49 -3.93 22.89
C HIS A 231 -26.39 -4.70 21.92
N GLY A 232 -25.88 -4.98 20.72
CA GLY A 232 -26.62 -5.64 19.65
C GLY A 232 -25.71 -6.05 18.50
N GLN A 233 -26.27 -6.74 17.50
CA GLN A 233 -25.52 -7.22 16.33
C GLN A 233 -24.76 -6.09 15.59
N HIS A 234 -25.27 -4.86 15.65
CA HIS A 234 -24.66 -3.68 15.02
C HIS A 234 -23.89 -2.79 16.00
N ALA A 235 -23.60 -3.25 17.23
CA ALA A 235 -22.86 -2.43 18.20
C ALA A 235 -21.44 -2.12 17.74
N TYR A 236 -20.89 -3.01 16.91
CA TYR A 236 -19.71 -2.76 16.10
C TYR A 236 -20.14 -2.87 14.64
N HIS A 237 -19.73 -1.89 13.84
CA HIS A 237 -20.24 -1.72 12.49
C HIS A 237 -19.14 -1.27 11.54
N ALA A 238 -19.27 -1.62 10.27
CA ALA A 238 -18.33 -1.25 9.23
C ALA A 238 -19.01 -0.31 8.24
N MET A 239 -18.33 0.78 7.89
CA MET A 239 -18.83 1.81 6.99
C MET A 239 -17.71 2.32 6.09
N THR A 240 -18.02 3.27 5.20
CA THR A 240 -17.01 3.92 4.36
C THR A 240 -17.03 5.42 4.58
N LEU A 241 -15.86 5.98 4.80
CA LEU A 241 -15.60 7.41 4.89
C LEU A 241 -15.43 7.97 3.47
N CYS A 242 -16.25 8.95 3.11
CA CYS A 242 -16.38 9.42 1.73
C CYS A 242 -16.22 10.95 1.57
N GLY A 243 -15.77 11.65 2.61
CA GLY A 243 -15.51 13.08 2.52
C GLY A 243 -15.34 13.76 3.86
N TYR A 244 -15.13 15.07 3.81
CA TYR A 244 -15.01 15.93 4.98
C TYR A 244 -15.34 17.38 4.61
N ASP A 245 -15.70 18.19 5.60
CA ASP A 245 -15.88 19.64 5.43
C ASP A 245 -15.52 20.36 6.74
N ASP A 246 -14.50 21.21 6.68
CA ASP A 246 -13.95 21.96 7.81
C ASP A 246 -14.96 22.99 8.36
N ASN A 247 -15.97 23.37 7.56
CA ASN A 247 -17.03 24.28 7.96
C ASN A 247 -18.31 23.55 8.41
N LYS A 248 -18.31 22.22 8.45
CA LYS A 248 -19.46 21.42 8.85
C LYS A 248 -19.45 21.21 10.37
N GLY A 249 -20.41 21.81 11.05
CA GLY A 249 -20.47 21.77 12.52
C GLY A 249 -19.48 22.73 13.17
N ASN A 250 -19.12 22.48 14.43
CA ASN A 250 -18.28 23.39 15.21
C ASN A 250 -16.77 23.18 14.97
N ASN A 251 -16.35 21.94 14.73
CA ASN A 251 -14.94 21.56 14.58
C ASN A 251 -14.58 21.10 13.15
N GLY A 252 -15.56 21.09 12.24
CA GLY A 252 -15.50 20.30 11.02
C GLY A 252 -16.02 18.87 11.23
N ALA A 253 -16.42 18.21 10.15
CA ALA A 253 -17.01 16.88 10.22
C ALA A 253 -16.64 16.00 9.02
N PHE A 254 -16.55 14.70 9.29
CA PHE A 254 -16.37 13.63 8.33
C PHE A 254 -17.72 13.20 7.76
N LYS A 255 -17.78 12.94 6.45
CA LYS A 255 -18.96 12.41 5.75
C LYS A 255 -18.82 10.91 5.59
N VAL A 256 -19.80 10.18 6.11
CA VAL A 256 -19.80 8.70 6.13
C VAL A 256 -20.99 8.18 5.33
N VAL A 257 -20.76 7.13 4.55
CA VAL A 257 -21.82 6.36 3.89
C VAL A 257 -22.10 5.08 4.68
N ASN A 258 -23.38 4.85 4.98
CA ASN A 258 -23.87 3.65 5.65
C ASN A 258 -24.63 2.75 4.66
N THR A 259 -25.03 1.56 5.11
CA THR A 259 -25.69 0.52 4.29
C THR A 259 -26.99 0.02 4.91
N TRP A 260 -27.80 0.96 5.43
CA TRP A 260 -29.13 0.71 6.01
C TRP A 260 -30.27 1.38 5.22
N GLY A 261 -30.05 1.58 3.92
CA GLY A 261 -31.01 2.20 3.02
C GLY A 261 -31.12 3.73 3.20
N THR A 262 -31.82 4.35 2.25
CA THR A 262 -31.99 5.82 2.19
C THR A 262 -32.91 6.37 3.27
N GLY A 263 -33.63 5.52 4.00
CA GLY A 263 -34.52 5.92 5.09
C GLY A 263 -33.80 6.20 6.42
N TRP A 264 -32.53 5.80 6.53
CA TRP A 264 -31.70 6.05 7.71
C TRP A 264 -30.80 7.28 7.50
N GLY A 265 -30.52 8.02 8.57
CA GLY A 265 -29.64 9.19 8.56
C GLY A 265 -30.09 10.30 7.61
N ASN A 266 -29.13 10.93 6.93
CA ASN A 266 -29.37 11.94 5.91
C ASN A 266 -29.39 11.30 4.52
N GLY A 267 -30.42 10.51 4.24
CA GLY A 267 -30.52 9.80 2.97
C GLY A 267 -29.47 8.70 2.81
N GLY A 268 -29.10 8.00 3.89
CA GLY A 268 -28.06 6.98 3.93
C GLY A 268 -26.66 7.46 4.36
N TYR A 269 -26.49 8.78 4.52
CA TYR A 269 -25.24 9.39 4.97
C TYR A 269 -25.35 9.92 6.40
N ILE A 270 -24.20 10.14 7.04
CA ILE A 270 -24.10 10.86 8.30
C ILE A 270 -22.87 11.78 8.29
N TRP A 271 -22.96 12.90 9.00
CA TRP A 271 -21.81 13.74 9.33
C TRP A 271 -21.40 13.49 10.77
N VAL A 272 -20.12 13.21 11.01
CA VAL A 272 -19.58 12.91 12.34
C VAL A 272 -18.49 13.93 12.64
N ASP A 273 -18.56 14.57 13.82
CA ASP A 273 -17.57 15.57 14.25
C ASP A 273 -16.15 14.98 14.23
N TYR A 274 -15.17 15.76 13.79
CA TYR A 274 -13.78 15.29 13.69
C TYR A 274 -13.23 14.73 15.00
N ASN A 275 -13.44 15.44 16.11
CA ASN A 275 -12.87 15.04 17.40
C ASN A 275 -13.54 13.79 17.94
N PHE A 276 -14.85 13.65 17.71
CA PHE A 276 -15.57 12.43 18.09
C PHE A 276 -15.15 11.24 17.23
N PHE A 277 -14.98 11.44 15.93
CA PHE A 277 -14.57 10.38 15.01
C PHE A 277 -13.26 9.73 15.45
N VAL A 278 -12.27 10.55 15.83
CA VAL A 278 -10.92 10.09 16.21
C VAL A 278 -10.73 9.88 17.72
N SER A 279 -11.79 9.96 18.54
CA SER A 279 -11.63 9.89 20.01
C SER A 279 -11.23 8.49 20.51
N GLY A 280 -11.39 7.47 19.67
CA GLY A 280 -11.32 6.05 20.05
C GLY A 280 -12.65 5.49 20.57
N ASP A 281 -13.65 6.35 20.83
CA ASP A 281 -14.99 5.91 21.25
C ASP A 281 -15.90 5.58 20.06
N PHE A 282 -15.65 6.20 18.91
CA PHE A 282 -16.38 5.95 17.66
C PHE A 282 -15.58 5.08 16.70
N ALA A 283 -14.67 5.67 15.91
CA ALA A 283 -13.86 4.90 14.95
C ALA A 283 -12.63 4.31 15.64
N PHE A 284 -12.37 3.03 15.37
CA PHE A 284 -11.27 2.30 16.02
C PHE A 284 -10.28 1.67 15.03
N CYS A 285 -10.62 1.61 13.73
CA CYS A 285 -9.70 1.25 12.66
C CYS A 285 -10.19 1.84 11.33
N ALA A 286 -9.29 2.08 10.39
CA ALA A 286 -9.60 2.50 9.03
C ALA A 286 -8.63 1.85 8.04
N PHE A 287 -9.07 1.61 6.81
CA PHE A 287 -8.35 0.89 5.77
C PHE A 287 -8.48 1.59 4.43
N ALA A 288 -7.35 1.74 3.74
CA ALA A 288 -7.29 2.12 2.34
C ALA A 288 -7.02 0.86 1.50
N ALA A 289 -7.65 0.76 0.33
CA ALA A 289 -7.36 -0.28 -0.64
C ALA A 289 -6.97 0.35 -1.97
N THR A 290 -6.12 -0.37 -2.72
CA THR A 290 -5.71 0.00 -4.07
C THR A 290 -6.26 -1.03 -5.03
N ASN A 291 -6.93 -0.58 -6.08
CA ASN A 291 -7.52 -1.48 -7.05
C ASN A 291 -6.46 -2.28 -7.79
N LYS A 292 -6.77 -3.52 -8.20
CA LYS A 292 -5.92 -4.22 -9.16
C LYS A 292 -6.37 -3.80 -10.54
N PHE A 293 -5.54 -3.03 -11.21
CA PHE A 293 -5.75 -2.70 -12.60
C PHE A 293 -5.50 -3.95 -13.46
N SER A 294 -6.35 -4.18 -14.45
CA SER A 294 -6.05 -5.03 -15.60
C SER A 294 -5.73 -4.08 -16.75
N ASP A 295 -4.44 -3.91 -17.07
CA ASP A 295 -4.03 -2.86 -18.00
C ASP A 295 -4.30 -3.21 -19.48
N PRO A 296 -4.64 -2.22 -20.33
CA PRO A 296 -4.55 -2.31 -21.78
C PRO A 296 -3.16 -2.36 -22.44
N ASP A 297 -2.04 -2.04 -21.77
CA ASP A 297 -0.67 -2.21 -22.32
C ASP A 297 -0.06 -3.57 -21.98
N GLY A 298 1.12 -3.86 -22.55
CA GLY A 298 1.66 -5.21 -22.67
C GLY A 298 2.50 -5.70 -21.48
N ASP A 299 2.78 -4.81 -20.52
CA ASP A 299 3.80 -4.94 -19.45
C ASP A 299 3.28 -4.59 -18.04
N ASP A 300 1.98 -4.28 -17.87
CA ASP A 300 1.28 -4.23 -16.57
C ASP A 300 1.75 -3.10 -15.61
N ASP A 301 2.28 -1.97 -16.11
CA ASP A 301 2.81 -0.88 -15.28
C ASP A 301 1.81 0.28 -14.98
N ASN A 302 0.71 0.33 -15.74
CA ASN A 302 -0.41 1.26 -15.61
C ASN A 302 -0.04 2.73 -15.74
N GLN A 303 0.59 3.04 -16.88
CA GLN A 303 1.06 4.35 -17.28
C GLN A 303 0.53 4.76 -18.65
N VAL A 304 0.59 6.05 -18.97
CA VAL A 304 -0.07 6.63 -20.16
C VAL A 304 0.92 6.90 -21.30
N ASP A 305 2.21 6.63 -21.05
CA ASP A 305 3.31 7.19 -21.84
C ASP A 305 4.08 6.14 -22.68
N ASP A 306 3.64 4.88 -22.70
CA ASP A 306 4.29 3.77 -23.41
C ASP A 306 4.32 3.97 -24.92
N PRO A 307 5.45 4.39 -25.50
CA PRO A 307 5.59 4.35 -26.93
C PRO A 307 5.81 2.87 -27.32
N ASN A 308 4.96 2.31 -28.18
CA ASN A 308 5.09 0.95 -28.76
C ASN A 308 6.46 0.65 -29.45
N SER A 309 7.37 1.63 -29.48
CA SER A 309 8.76 1.58 -29.94
C SER A 309 9.46 2.86 -29.47
N GLY A 310 10.73 2.81 -29.05
CA GLY A 310 11.45 4.03 -28.68
C GLY A 310 12.57 3.76 -27.69
N THR A 311 12.56 4.49 -26.58
CA THR A 311 13.48 4.37 -25.44
C THR A 311 12.92 3.43 -24.38
N ASP A 312 13.80 2.80 -23.63
CA ASP A 312 13.48 1.91 -22.51
C ASP A 312 14.75 1.83 -21.66
N LEU A 313 14.73 2.51 -20.52
CA LEU A 313 15.79 2.54 -19.54
C LEU A 313 15.50 1.49 -18.47
N MET A 314 16.53 0.76 -18.05
CA MET A 314 16.36 -0.31 -17.06
C MET A 314 17.43 -0.25 -16.00
N ALA A 315 17.02 -0.36 -14.74
CA ALA A 315 17.93 -0.68 -13.66
C ALA A 315 18.25 -2.18 -13.70
N TRP A 316 19.46 -2.58 -14.12
CA TRP A 316 19.72 -3.98 -14.48
C TRP A 316 20.67 -4.72 -13.54
N GLU A 317 21.70 -4.04 -13.04
CA GLU A 317 22.65 -4.59 -12.09
C GLU A 317 22.68 -3.69 -10.85
N LEU A 318 22.57 -4.26 -9.65
CA LEU A 318 22.88 -3.58 -8.39
C LEU A 318 23.43 -4.57 -7.38
N TYR A 319 24.64 -4.30 -6.91
CA TYR A 319 25.33 -5.04 -5.87
C TYR A 319 25.87 -4.07 -4.83
N ASP A 320 25.51 -4.29 -3.56
CA ASP A 320 25.88 -3.40 -2.47
C ASP A 320 26.61 -4.16 -1.36
N TYR A 321 27.79 -3.67 -0.98
CA TYR A 321 28.67 -4.34 -0.03
C TYR A 321 29.42 -3.33 0.85
N HIS A 322 29.92 -3.80 1.99
CA HIS A 322 30.74 -2.98 2.89
C HIS A 322 32.10 -2.63 2.23
N ASP A 323 32.60 -1.41 2.44
CA ASP A 323 33.79 -0.89 1.74
C ASP A 323 35.12 -1.52 2.20
N ASP A 324 35.12 -2.39 3.21
CA ASP A 324 36.30 -3.16 3.64
C ASP A 324 36.88 -4.06 2.54
N VAL A 325 36.07 -4.38 1.52
CA VAL A 325 36.52 -5.10 0.33
C VAL A 325 37.47 -4.24 -0.53
N ASN A 326 37.23 -2.93 -0.64
CA ASN A 326 38.03 -2.02 -1.46
C ASN A 326 39.11 -1.31 -0.62
N ASP A 327 38.81 -0.93 0.62
CA ASP A 327 39.77 -0.45 1.62
C ASP A 327 39.69 -1.30 2.90
N PRO A 328 40.55 -2.33 3.04
CA PRO A 328 40.58 -3.19 4.22
C PRO A 328 40.87 -2.48 5.56
N ASN A 329 41.27 -1.20 5.54
CA ASN A 329 41.47 -0.40 6.74
C ASN A 329 40.28 0.50 7.08
N ASN A 330 39.23 0.53 6.24
CA ASN A 330 38.03 1.29 6.53
C ASN A 330 37.28 0.66 7.70
N THR A 331 37.24 1.37 8.82
CA THR A 331 36.61 0.91 10.07
C THR A 331 35.22 1.50 10.28
N ASP A 332 34.70 2.36 9.40
CA ASP A 332 33.33 2.88 9.54
C ASP A 332 32.34 1.78 9.13
N PRO A 333 31.54 1.23 10.07
CA PRO A 333 30.59 0.14 9.77
C PRO A 333 29.45 0.57 8.83
N ARG A 334 29.36 1.87 8.51
CA ARG A 334 28.38 2.44 7.56
C ARG A 334 28.98 2.68 6.18
N ALA A 335 30.28 2.48 5.99
CA ALA A 335 30.92 2.67 4.69
C ALA A 335 30.59 1.51 3.76
N ARG A 336 30.04 1.84 2.59
CA ARG A 336 29.49 0.89 1.63
C ARG A 336 29.87 1.28 0.21
N VAL A 337 29.70 0.33 -0.71
CA VAL A 337 29.94 0.51 -2.13
C VAL A 337 28.78 -0.09 -2.90
N ALA A 338 28.11 0.74 -3.69
CA ALA A 338 27.12 0.32 -4.66
C ALA A 338 27.79 0.14 -6.03
N LYS A 339 27.79 -1.09 -6.54
CA LYS A 339 28.21 -1.42 -7.90
C LYS A 339 26.96 -1.68 -8.74
N TYR A 340 26.72 -0.86 -9.75
CA TYR A 340 25.47 -0.91 -10.51
C TYR A 340 25.66 -0.68 -12.00
N ASN A 341 24.61 -0.99 -12.76
CA ASN A 341 24.53 -0.70 -14.18
C ASN A 341 23.07 -0.46 -14.59
N ALA A 342 22.89 0.50 -15.49
CA ALA A 342 21.62 0.81 -16.12
C ALA A 342 21.76 0.61 -17.63
N PHE A 343 20.69 0.27 -18.32
CA PHE A 343 20.69 0.01 -19.76
C PHE A 343 19.68 0.87 -20.48
N ASN A 344 20.00 1.27 -21.71
CA ASN A 344 19.00 1.64 -22.71
C ASN A 344 18.74 0.39 -23.56
N SER A 345 17.72 -0.40 -23.23
CA SER A 345 17.26 -1.59 -23.97
C SER A 345 16.45 -1.22 -25.22
N GLY A 346 16.04 0.04 -25.32
CA GLY A 346 15.27 0.60 -26.43
C GLY A 346 16.03 0.63 -27.77
N THR A 347 15.34 1.13 -28.79
CA THR A 347 15.85 1.29 -30.16
C THR A 347 16.38 2.68 -30.46
N ASP A 348 16.00 3.68 -29.66
CA ASP A 348 16.39 5.07 -29.85
C ASP A 348 17.51 5.48 -28.88
N ASN A 349 18.38 6.40 -29.32
CA ASN A 349 19.38 7.00 -28.45
C ASN A 349 18.70 7.99 -27.50
N ILE A 350 19.19 8.09 -26.28
CA ILE A 350 18.73 9.08 -25.29
C ILE A 350 19.74 10.22 -25.26
N PRO A 351 19.39 11.42 -25.78
CA PRO A 351 20.31 12.55 -25.76
C PRO A 351 20.51 13.11 -24.36
N ALA A 352 21.71 13.59 -24.06
CA ALA A 352 21.97 14.32 -22.81
C ALA A 352 21.09 15.58 -22.68
N SER A 353 20.57 16.14 -23.79
CA SER A 353 19.66 17.29 -23.76
C SER A 353 18.28 17.01 -23.16
N ASN A 354 17.98 15.76 -22.81
CA ASN A 354 16.71 15.41 -22.18
C ASN A 354 16.71 15.66 -20.68
N ASP A 355 17.86 15.92 -20.05
CA ASP A 355 17.96 16.29 -18.64
C ASP A 355 17.36 15.25 -17.67
N TRP A 356 17.86 14.01 -17.73
CA TRP A 356 17.38 12.86 -16.95
C TRP A 356 18.42 12.39 -15.90
N ASN A 357 18.06 11.43 -15.04
CA ASN A 357 18.92 11.02 -13.92
C ASN A 357 18.79 9.57 -13.49
N ILE A 358 19.81 9.08 -12.77
CA ILE A 358 19.75 7.87 -11.95
C ILE A 358 19.81 8.27 -10.48
N LEU A 359 18.86 7.77 -9.69
CA LEU A 359 18.82 7.93 -8.23
C LEU A 359 19.25 6.65 -7.55
N TYR A 360 19.93 6.78 -6.42
CA TYR A 360 19.96 5.73 -5.40
C TYR A 360 19.35 6.29 -4.13
N ILE A 361 18.19 5.78 -3.73
CA ILE A 361 17.45 6.30 -2.58
C ILE A 361 17.28 5.22 -1.51
N TYR A 362 17.01 5.66 -0.29
CA TYR A 362 16.41 4.82 0.73
C TYR A 362 15.08 5.42 1.17
N TYR A 363 14.12 4.57 1.51
CA TYR A 363 12.87 4.99 2.15
C TYR A 363 12.44 3.96 3.20
N ASN A 364 11.82 4.44 4.27
CA ASN A 364 11.34 3.61 5.36
C ASN A 364 10.17 2.75 4.84
N ALA A 365 10.22 1.44 5.12
CA ALA A 365 9.23 0.47 4.66
C ALA A 365 7.81 0.78 5.14
N ASN A 366 7.72 1.51 6.26
CA ASN A 366 6.47 1.88 6.90
C ASN A 366 6.16 3.37 6.68
N ASN A 367 7.14 4.25 6.46
CA ASN A 367 6.86 5.67 6.22
C ASN A 367 7.67 6.20 5.03
N ALA A 368 7.12 6.14 3.81
CA ALA A 368 7.87 6.59 2.64
C ALA A 368 8.25 8.08 2.65
N ASN A 369 7.66 8.93 3.51
CA ASN A 369 8.12 10.32 3.68
C ASN A 369 9.45 10.42 4.47
N ASP A 370 9.79 9.39 5.22
CA ASP A 370 11.12 9.17 5.77
C ASP A 370 12.01 8.49 4.72
N TYR A 371 12.64 9.34 3.92
CA TYR A 371 13.49 8.95 2.79
C TYR A 371 14.68 9.91 2.66
N GLY A 372 15.70 9.46 1.93
CA GLY A 372 16.83 10.27 1.50
C GLY A 372 17.45 9.78 0.19
N ILE A 373 18.32 10.61 -0.38
CA ILE A 373 18.99 10.36 -1.67
C ILE A 373 20.48 10.17 -1.39
N MET A 374 21.02 9.00 -1.75
CA MET A 374 22.44 8.65 -1.58
C MET A 374 23.27 8.92 -2.84
N LEU A 375 22.64 8.87 -4.02
CA LEU A 375 23.24 9.17 -5.32
C LEU A 375 22.27 9.98 -6.17
N PHE A 376 22.81 11.01 -6.81
CA PHE A 376 22.19 11.72 -7.91
C PHE A 376 23.18 11.75 -9.09
N ASP A 377 22.93 10.93 -10.11
CA ASP A 377 23.75 10.84 -11.33
C ASP A 377 22.96 11.47 -12.49
N TYR A 378 23.30 12.70 -12.83
CA TYR A 378 22.55 13.55 -13.76
C TYR A 378 23.14 13.49 -15.17
N TYR A 379 22.29 13.46 -16.18
CA TYR A 379 22.66 13.38 -17.59
C TYR A 379 22.09 14.60 -18.30
N SER A 380 22.97 15.56 -18.59
CA SER A 380 22.60 16.87 -19.11
C SER A 380 23.68 17.43 -20.02
N ASN A 381 23.29 18.17 -21.06
CA ASN A 381 24.21 18.90 -21.92
C ASN A 381 24.48 20.35 -21.45
N ASP A 382 23.94 20.74 -20.30
CA ASP A 382 24.15 22.06 -19.70
C ASP A 382 25.55 22.24 -19.09
N TYR A 383 26.28 21.14 -18.91
CA TYR A 383 27.59 21.11 -18.23
C TYR A 383 28.68 20.55 -19.15
N GLY A 384 29.89 21.08 -19.03
CA GLY A 384 31.07 20.58 -19.75
C GLY A 384 30.91 20.51 -21.28
N ASN A 385 31.73 19.69 -21.92
CA ASN A 385 31.59 19.30 -23.31
C ASN A 385 31.17 17.83 -23.40
N TYR A 386 30.71 17.40 -24.57
CA TYR A 386 30.37 16.00 -24.82
C TYR A 386 31.51 15.04 -24.43
N GLY A 387 31.20 14.06 -23.59
CA GLY A 387 32.12 13.09 -23.00
C GLY A 387 32.78 13.54 -21.70
N ASP A 388 32.53 14.78 -21.24
CA ASP A 388 32.95 15.22 -19.91
C ASP A 388 31.96 14.73 -18.85
N ASP A 389 32.49 14.47 -17.65
CA ASP A 389 31.72 14.28 -16.42
C ASP A 389 32.33 15.14 -15.32
N GLY A 390 31.57 15.40 -14.25
CA GLY A 390 32.09 16.16 -13.12
C GLY A 390 31.13 16.25 -11.96
N ASN A 391 31.59 16.86 -10.87
CA ASN A 391 30.74 17.14 -9.73
C ASN A 391 29.75 18.28 -10.07
N LEU A 392 28.50 18.13 -9.65
CA LEU A 392 27.44 19.11 -9.80
C LEU A 392 27.57 20.21 -8.73
N ASP A 393 28.50 21.15 -8.94
CA ASP A 393 28.66 22.34 -8.08
C ASP A 393 27.54 23.38 -8.37
N GLY A 394 26.73 23.76 -7.37
CA GLY A 394 25.87 24.96 -7.44
C GLY A 394 24.37 24.77 -7.76
N TYR A 395 23.85 23.54 -7.76
CA TYR A 395 22.43 23.29 -7.43
C TYR A 395 22.26 23.45 -5.90
N PRO A 396 21.07 23.75 -5.32
CA PRO A 396 20.93 23.84 -3.86
C PRO A 396 21.56 22.59 -3.22
N GLU A 397 22.54 22.84 -2.36
CA GLU A 397 23.77 22.05 -2.14
C GLU A 397 23.56 20.62 -1.62
N ALA A 398 23.72 19.57 -2.46
CA ALA A 398 23.10 18.25 -2.31
C ALA A 398 23.61 17.16 -1.29
N ASP A 399 22.79 16.12 -0.94
CA ASP A 399 23.02 15.09 0.13
C ASP A 399 24.07 14.01 -0.17
N GLY A 400 25.10 14.34 -0.92
CA GLY A 400 26.21 13.44 -1.10
C GLY A 400 27.46 14.20 -1.48
N ASP A 401 28.61 13.67 -1.09
CA ASP A 401 29.93 14.09 -1.57
C ASP A 401 30.08 14.00 -3.12
N GLN A 402 29.02 13.59 -3.83
CA GLN A 402 29.12 13.00 -5.15
C GLN A 402 27.83 13.15 -5.98
N ASN A 403 27.29 14.35 -6.13
CA ASN A 403 26.34 14.58 -7.23
C ASN A 403 27.15 14.69 -8.52
N TRP A 404 26.83 13.91 -9.53
CA TRP A 404 27.60 13.89 -10.77
C TRP A 404 26.74 14.39 -11.93
N TRP A 405 27.32 15.16 -12.83
CA TRP A 405 26.76 15.39 -14.15
C TRP A 405 27.58 14.64 -15.20
N ASN A 406 26.91 14.22 -16.27
CA ASN A 406 27.48 13.47 -17.37
C ASN A 406 26.94 14.08 -18.67
N HIS A 407 27.82 14.60 -19.53
CA HIS A 407 27.43 15.14 -20.84
C HIS A 407 27.62 14.05 -21.90
N ILE A 408 26.74 13.04 -21.91
CA ILE A 408 26.83 11.93 -22.85
C ILE A 408 25.43 11.48 -23.29
N ASP A 409 25.30 11.13 -24.57
CA ASP A 409 24.11 10.45 -25.07
C ASP A 409 24.21 8.96 -24.74
N ILE A 410 23.10 8.32 -24.38
CA ILE A 410 23.06 6.86 -24.14
C ILE A 410 22.59 6.16 -25.42
N PRO A 411 23.48 5.45 -26.13
CA PRO A 411 23.07 4.78 -27.36
C PRO A 411 22.12 3.61 -27.08
N ALA A 412 21.21 3.36 -28.01
CA ALA A 412 20.35 2.18 -28.01
C ALA A 412 21.15 0.88 -27.86
N GLY A 413 20.67 -0.03 -27.01
CA GLY A 413 21.26 -1.34 -26.74
C GLY A 413 22.57 -1.31 -25.95
N GLN A 414 22.92 -0.19 -25.30
CA GLN A 414 24.12 -0.07 -24.47
C GLN A 414 23.77 0.19 -23.01
N SER A 415 24.67 -0.25 -22.13
CA SER A 415 24.63 0.21 -20.75
C SER A 415 25.11 1.64 -20.63
N VAL A 416 24.60 2.36 -19.64
CA VAL A 416 24.98 3.73 -19.32
C VAL A 416 26.47 3.80 -18.96
N ALA A 417 26.98 2.80 -18.21
CA ALA A 417 28.41 2.71 -17.91
C ALA A 417 29.28 2.44 -19.15
N GLN A 418 28.79 1.64 -20.11
CA GLN A 418 29.46 1.40 -21.38
C GLN A 418 29.55 2.69 -22.21
N ALA A 419 28.48 3.49 -22.25
CA ALA A 419 28.47 4.76 -22.96
C ALA A 419 29.52 5.74 -22.41
N LEU A 420 29.70 5.77 -21.09
CA LEU A 420 30.64 6.67 -20.41
C LEU A 420 32.10 6.20 -20.47
N TYR A 421 32.36 4.95 -20.10
CA TYR A 421 33.72 4.46 -19.88
C TYR A 421 34.26 3.57 -21.02
N GLY A 422 33.38 3.15 -21.92
CA GLY A 422 33.68 2.16 -22.94
C GLY A 422 33.82 0.74 -22.37
N GLY A 423 33.62 -0.25 -23.24
CA GLY A 423 33.68 -1.67 -22.86
C GLY A 423 32.34 -2.20 -22.36
N THR A 424 31.95 -3.39 -22.83
CA THR A 424 30.68 -4.05 -22.46
C THR A 424 30.68 -4.59 -21.03
N ASP A 425 31.83 -4.54 -20.35
CA ASP A 425 32.04 -4.95 -18.97
C ASP A 425 32.15 -3.76 -18.01
N ALA A 426 31.92 -2.53 -18.47
CA ALA A 426 31.88 -1.36 -17.60
C ALA A 426 30.70 -1.41 -16.62
N ARG A 427 30.96 -1.03 -15.37
CA ARG A 427 29.96 -0.81 -14.31
C ARG A 427 30.32 0.45 -13.54
N PHE A 428 29.32 1.10 -12.97
CA PHE A 428 29.56 2.10 -11.96
C PHE A 428 29.98 1.43 -10.64
N SER A 429 30.95 2.02 -9.95
CA SER A 429 31.35 1.62 -8.61
C SER A 429 31.37 2.85 -7.72
N TRP A 430 30.46 2.88 -6.75
CA TRP A 430 30.13 4.08 -6.00
C TRP A 430 30.28 3.90 -4.49
N PRO A 431 31.35 4.43 -3.88
CA PRO A 431 31.48 4.43 -2.43
C PRO A 431 30.54 5.46 -1.80
N TYR A 432 29.88 5.10 -0.71
CA TYR A 432 29.02 6.00 0.07
C TYR A 432 29.03 5.61 1.55
N THR A 433 28.57 6.52 2.42
CA THR A 433 28.36 6.23 3.84
C THR A 433 26.88 6.27 4.13
N MET A 434 26.30 5.20 4.67
CA MET A 434 24.89 5.17 5.07
C MET A 434 24.59 6.27 6.12
N PRO A 435 23.51 7.06 5.94
CA PRO A 435 23.04 7.97 6.97
C PRO A 435 22.70 7.25 8.28
N SER A 436 22.70 7.96 9.40
CA SER A 436 22.43 7.42 10.75
C SER A 436 20.95 7.06 11.01
N ILE A 437 20.32 6.38 10.06
CA ILE A 437 18.92 5.92 10.13
C ILE A 437 18.79 4.67 11.01
N SER A 438 17.59 4.45 11.56
CA SER A 438 17.27 3.22 12.30
C SER A 438 15.84 2.79 12.00
N GLY A 439 15.60 1.49 11.87
CA GLY A 439 14.34 0.91 11.42
C GLY A 439 14.51 0.11 10.13
N ASP A 440 13.39 -0.20 9.48
CA ASP A 440 13.34 -1.04 8.29
C ASP A 440 13.20 -0.19 7.03
N TYR A 441 14.14 -0.34 6.10
CA TYR A 441 14.22 0.50 4.90
C TYR A 441 14.45 -0.33 3.65
N TYR A 442 13.85 0.12 2.55
CA TYR A 442 14.23 -0.33 1.22
C TYR A 442 15.29 0.61 0.66
N LEU A 443 16.28 0.03 -0.02
CA LEU A 443 17.26 0.74 -0.82
C LEU A 443 16.96 0.42 -2.28
N VAL A 444 16.89 1.43 -3.14
CA VAL A 444 16.49 1.24 -4.54
C VAL A 444 17.24 2.18 -5.47
N ILE A 445 17.79 1.61 -6.54
CA ILE A 445 18.21 2.41 -7.69
C ILE A 445 17.02 2.61 -8.60
N ILE A 446 16.82 3.85 -9.03
CA ILE A 446 15.76 4.26 -9.94
C ILE A 446 16.45 4.93 -11.12
N VAL A 447 16.38 4.29 -12.29
CA VAL A 447 16.78 4.87 -13.57
C VAL A 447 15.60 5.72 -14.08
N ASP A 448 15.93 6.82 -14.73
CA ASP A 448 15.00 7.93 -15.00
C ASP A 448 14.14 8.34 -13.79
N GLY A 449 14.79 8.52 -12.63
CA GLY A 449 14.04 8.71 -11.38
C GLY A 449 13.14 9.95 -11.33
N TYR A 450 13.25 10.87 -12.29
CA TYR A 450 12.37 12.05 -12.41
C TYR A 450 11.28 11.88 -13.48
N ASP A 451 11.17 10.70 -14.11
CA ASP A 451 10.06 10.35 -15.01
C ASP A 451 9.99 11.35 -16.19
N VAL A 452 11.15 11.59 -16.83
CA VAL A 452 11.36 12.63 -17.85
C VAL A 452 11.39 12.03 -19.26
N ILE A 453 11.92 10.82 -19.38
CA ILE A 453 12.01 10.08 -20.63
C ILE A 453 10.70 9.30 -20.78
N PRO A 454 10.00 9.40 -21.92
CA PRO A 454 8.91 8.46 -22.19
C PRO A 454 9.49 7.09 -22.53
N GLU A 455 9.12 6.07 -21.78
CA GLU A 455 9.70 4.73 -21.89
C GLU A 455 8.68 3.65 -22.24
N TYR A 456 9.16 2.53 -22.77
CA TYR A 456 8.30 1.40 -23.11
C TYR A 456 7.64 0.79 -21.86
N ASP A 457 8.40 0.63 -20.77
CA ASP A 457 7.93 0.09 -19.49
C ASP A 457 8.67 0.81 -18.36
N GLU A 458 7.94 1.56 -17.55
CA GLU A 458 8.49 2.40 -16.48
C GLU A 458 8.61 1.62 -15.15
N SER A 459 8.11 0.38 -15.09
CA SER A 459 8.25 -0.46 -13.90
C SER A 459 9.64 -1.07 -13.78
N ASN A 460 10.30 -1.35 -14.92
CA ASN A 460 11.63 -1.94 -14.98
C ASN A 460 12.78 -0.93 -14.67
N ASN A 461 12.44 0.34 -14.51
CA ASN A 461 13.31 1.42 -14.07
C ASN A 461 13.83 1.25 -12.62
N TYR A 462 13.27 0.31 -11.86
CA TYR A 462 13.56 0.11 -10.44
C TYR A 462 14.43 -1.12 -10.21
N PHE A 463 15.36 -1.05 -9.26
CA PHE A 463 16.08 -2.21 -8.74
C PHE A 463 16.24 -2.12 -7.22
N TYR A 464 15.52 -2.97 -6.50
CA TYR A 464 15.49 -3.00 -5.05
C TYR A 464 16.57 -3.91 -4.44
N LEU A 465 17.18 -3.43 -3.36
CA LEU A 465 17.89 -4.26 -2.40
C LEU A 465 16.95 -4.63 -1.26
N THR A 466 16.86 -5.93 -1.02
CA THR A 466 16.00 -6.53 0.00
C THR A 466 16.81 -7.48 0.86
N ASP A 467 16.22 -7.91 1.98
CA ASP A 467 16.67 -9.09 2.70
C ASP A 467 16.53 -10.38 1.85
N SER A 468 16.80 -11.54 2.46
CA SER A 468 16.68 -12.84 1.80
C SER A 468 15.25 -13.29 1.48
N GLU A 469 14.24 -12.67 2.09
CA GLU A 469 12.82 -12.97 1.94
C GLU A 469 12.09 -11.97 1.04
N GLY A 470 12.80 -10.97 0.50
CA GLY A 470 12.21 -9.90 -0.32
C GLY A 470 11.65 -8.73 0.49
N GLY A 471 11.91 -8.70 1.80
CA GLY A 471 11.51 -7.67 2.74
C GLY A 471 12.53 -6.53 2.87
N PRO A 472 12.22 -5.52 3.70
CA PRO A 472 13.11 -4.39 3.93
C PRO A 472 14.36 -4.80 4.72
N ILE A 473 15.39 -3.96 4.64
CA ILE A 473 16.63 -4.17 5.38
C ILE A 473 16.57 -3.39 6.69
N THR A 474 16.84 -4.07 7.81
CA THR A 474 16.93 -3.40 9.11
C THR A 474 18.25 -2.66 9.29
N PHE A 475 18.17 -1.40 9.72
CA PHE A 475 19.31 -0.55 10.08
C PHE A 475 19.30 -0.17 11.55
N SER A 476 20.50 -0.05 12.13
CA SER A 476 20.74 0.51 13.46
C SER A 476 21.82 1.58 13.37
N ASN A 477 21.43 2.84 13.55
CA ASN A 477 22.31 4.01 13.40
C ASN A 477 23.13 4.00 12.09
N GLY A 478 22.49 3.63 10.97
CA GLY A 478 23.10 3.51 9.64
C GLY A 478 23.87 2.22 9.40
N VAL A 479 24.03 1.36 10.41
CA VAL A 479 24.66 0.05 10.24
C VAL A 479 23.61 -0.95 9.81
N MET A 480 23.85 -1.57 8.65
CA MET A 480 23.00 -2.61 8.10
C MET A 480 23.11 -3.88 8.96
N GLN A 481 21.98 -4.40 9.45
CA GLN A 481 21.98 -5.57 10.35
C GLN A 481 22.17 -6.89 9.60
N GLU A 482 21.76 -6.93 8.33
CA GLU A 482 21.80 -8.11 7.48
C GLU A 482 22.32 -7.73 6.10
N GLN A 483 23.17 -8.55 5.48
CA GLN A 483 23.61 -8.27 4.12
C GLN A 483 22.45 -8.56 3.14
N PRO A 484 22.21 -7.71 2.14
CA PRO A 484 21.15 -7.92 1.18
C PRO A 484 21.37 -9.24 0.44
N ALA A 485 20.28 -9.83 -0.03
CA ALA A 485 20.36 -11.00 -0.90
C ALA A 485 21.27 -10.66 -2.10
N LYS A 486 22.15 -11.59 -2.48
CA LYS A 486 23.01 -11.39 -3.65
C LYS A 486 22.14 -11.20 -4.89
N SER A 487 22.19 -10.02 -5.48
CA SER A 487 21.47 -9.66 -6.69
C SER A 487 22.49 -9.39 -7.80
N PHE A 488 22.84 -10.43 -8.56
CA PHE A 488 23.80 -10.29 -9.66
C PHE A 488 23.58 -11.37 -10.71
N GLU A 489 23.04 -10.99 -11.87
CA GLU A 489 22.98 -11.84 -13.05
C GLU A 489 24.04 -11.39 -14.05
N LYS A 490 25.04 -12.24 -14.28
CA LYS A 490 26.19 -11.90 -15.12
C LYS A 490 25.88 -12.22 -16.58
N ASN A 491 26.09 -11.25 -17.48
CA ASN A 491 26.21 -11.41 -18.94
C ASN A 491 24.91 -11.57 -19.77
N LEU A 492 23.81 -10.95 -19.36
CA LEU A 492 22.67 -10.75 -20.26
C LEU A 492 22.52 -9.25 -20.52
N ASN A 493 22.45 -8.86 -21.78
CA ASN A 493 21.92 -7.55 -22.14
C ASN A 493 20.39 -7.67 -22.14
N PRO A 494 19.65 -6.76 -21.49
CA PRO A 494 18.20 -6.79 -21.53
C PRO A 494 17.67 -6.54 -22.94
N GLN A 495 16.48 -7.06 -23.22
CA GLN A 495 15.65 -6.70 -24.35
C GLN A 495 14.60 -5.67 -23.92
N ILE A 496 14.03 -4.95 -24.89
CA ILE A 496 12.94 -4.00 -24.61
C ILE A 496 11.76 -4.70 -23.90
N GLY A 497 11.31 -4.12 -22.78
CA GLY A 497 10.23 -4.67 -21.94
C GLY A 497 10.58 -5.94 -21.14
N ASP A 498 11.87 -6.26 -20.98
CA ASP A 498 12.29 -7.27 -20.01
C ASP A 498 12.11 -6.75 -18.57
N ASP A 499 11.51 -7.56 -17.70
CA ASP A 499 11.47 -7.25 -16.26
C ASP A 499 12.88 -7.06 -15.69
N SER A 500 13.09 -5.99 -14.92
CA SER A 500 14.30 -5.87 -14.10
C SER A 500 14.30 -6.95 -13.00
N PRO A 501 15.46 -7.58 -12.70
CA PRO A 501 15.53 -8.72 -11.77
C PRO A 501 14.94 -8.49 -10.37
N ARG A 502 14.83 -7.23 -9.93
CA ARG A 502 14.23 -6.84 -8.65
C ARG A 502 13.45 -5.53 -8.77
N GLN A 503 12.55 -5.44 -9.76
CA GLN A 503 11.81 -4.21 -10.06
C GLN A 503 10.72 -3.84 -9.05
N THR A 504 10.35 -4.75 -8.15
CA THR A 504 9.35 -4.49 -7.12
C THR A 504 9.64 -5.25 -5.83
N VAL A 505 9.23 -4.66 -4.70
CA VAL A 505 9.22 -5.29 -3.37
C VAL A 505 7.86 -5.90 -3.03
N ARG A 506 6.84 -5.62 -3.86
CA ARG A 506 5.51 -6.20 -3.71
C ARG A 506 5.51 -7.62 -4.24
N ASN A 507 5.29 -8.59 -3.35
CA ASN A 507 5.25 -10.00 -3.67
C ASN A 507 4.20 -10.73 -2.83
N GLN A 508 4.11 -12.06 -2.94
CA GLN A 508 3.09 -12.85 -2.24
C GLN A 508 3.21 -12.77 -0.71
N GLN A 509 4.41 -12.54 -0.19
CA GLN A 509 4.69 -12.39 1.24
C GLN A 509 4.53 -10.93 1.72
N HIS A 510 4.81 -9.98 0.83
CA HIS A 510 4.89 -8.55 1.12
C HIS A 510 3.89 -7.77 0.26
N ILE A 511 2.64 -8.23 0.24
CA ILE A 511 1.64 -7.76 -0.74
C ILE A 511 1.23 -6.31 -0.50
N ASN A 512 1.43 -5.78 0.70
CA ASN A 512 1.04 -4.43 1.06
C ASN A 512 2.20 -3.43 1.02
N THR A 513 3.39 -3.80 0.57
CA THR A 513 4.51 -2.84 0.38
C THR A 513 4.20 -1.78 -0.67
N TYR A 514 5.00 -0.71 -0.74
CA TYR A 514 4.80 0.35 -1.72
C TYR A 514 5.03 -0.14 -3.16
N SER A 515 4.13 0.21 -4.09
CA SER A 515 4.38 -0.04 -5.52
C SER A 515 5.36 0.98 -6.09
N THR A 516 5.98 0.67 -7.23
CA THR A 516 6.80 1.61 -8.01
C THR A 516 6.01 2.87 -8.36
N LYS A 517 4.73 2.73 -8.73
CA LYS A 517 3.81 3.86 -8.97
C LYS A 517 3.67 4.78 -7.75
N GLU A 518 3.50 4.23 -6.56
CA GLU A 518 3.41 5.00 -5.31
C GLU A 518 4.73 5.75 -5.02
N ILE A 519 5.87 5.09 -5.20
CA ILE A 519 7.21 5.71 -5.01
C ILE A 519 7.49 6.79 -6.06
N ARG A 520 7.12 6.57 -7.32
CA ARG A 520 7.25 7.58 -8.39
C ARG A 520 6.40 8.80 -8.13
N GLN A 521 5.14 8.61 -7.76
CA GLN A 521 4.26 9.71 -7.37
C GLN A 521 4.86 10.51 -6.22
N LEU A 522 5.43 9.83 -5.20
CA LEU A 522 6.15 10.49 -4.12
C LEU A 522 7.29 11.35 -4.67
N ILE A 523 8.12 10.80 -5.55
CA ILE A 523 9.24 11.53 -6.16
C ILE A 523 8.74 12.75 -6.94
N ASN A 524 7.81 12.58 -7.88
CA ASN A 524 7.22 13.65 -8.69
C ASN A 524 6.64 14.77 -7.83
N TYR A 525 5.96 14.38 -6.75
CA TYR A 525 5.43 15.31 -5.78
C TYR A 525 6.52 16.09 -5.02
N ARG A 526 7.56 15.40 -4.56
CA ARG A 526 8.67 16.00 -3.82
C ARG A 526 9.54 16.88 -4.71
N LEU A 527 9.60 16.59 -6.01
CA LEU A 527 10.17 17.47 -7.03
C LEU A 527 9.39 18.76 -7.18
N ALA A 528 8.06 18.68 -7.31
CA ALA A 528 7.20 19.86 -7.47
C ALA A 528 7.23 20.79 -6.25
N SER A 529 7.41 20.25 -5.05
CA SER A 529 7.54 21.03 -3.80
C SER A 529 8.94 21.60 -3.54
N GLY A 530 9.92 21.22 -4.38
CA GLY A 530 11.32 21.57 -4.15
C GLY A 530 11.96 20.80 -2.98
N ASP A 531 11.32 19.76 -2.45
CA ASP A 531 11.77 19.00 -1.28
C ASP A 531 12.89 18.03 -1.66
N ILE A 532 12.79 17.35 -2.81
CA ILE A 532 13.87 16.49 -3.31
C ILE A 532 15.16 17.30 -3.52
N GLN A 533 15.05 18.51 -4.06
CA GLN A 533 16.18 19.41 -4.26
C GLN A 533 16.74 19.97 -2.94
N LYS A 534 15.98 19.91 -1.83
CA LYS A 534 16.44 20.31 -0.48
C LYS A 534 16.96 19.13 0.33
N LYS A 535 16.43 17.93 0.11
CA LYS A 535 16.81 16.68 0.78
C LYS A 535 17.95 15.97 0.10
N ALA A 536 18.14 16.16 -1.19
CA ALA A 536 19.48 16.22 -1.69
C ALA A 536 19.98 17.62 -1.34
N ALA A 537 20.13 18.07 -0.08
CA ALA A 537 20.90 19.28 0.32
C ALA A 537 21.35 19.51 1.79
N MET A 538 20.99 18.67 2.75
CA MET A 538 21.34 18.66 4.17
C MET A 538 22.47 17.69 4.65
N TYR A 539 23.02 16.74 3.89
CA TYR A 539 23.97 15.71 4.37
C TYR A 539 25.45 16.18 4.45
N ASP A 540 25.81 17.24 3.72
CA ASP A 540 27.19 17.78 3.59
C ASP A 540 27.83 18.29 4.91
N LYS A 541 27.06 18.36 6.01
CA LYS A 541 27.58 18.87 7.30
C LYS A 541 28.25 17.83 8.21
N SER A 542 28.33 16.55 7.82
CA SER A 542 28.82 15.51 8.73
C SER A 542 30.07 14.71 8.31
N ASN A 543 30.40 14.58 7.04
CA ASN A 543 31.50 13.73 6.59
C ASN A 543 32.36 14.40 5.52
N ASN A 544 33.56 14.82 5.91
CA ASN A 544 34.53 15.49 5.05
C ASN A 544 35.53 14.43 4.53
N THR A 545 35.17 13.66 3.49
CA THR A 545 36.08 12.69 2.85
C THR A 545 35.83 12.59 1.35
N GLY A 546 36.63 13.32 0.55
CA GLY A 546 36.54 13.29 -0.90
C GLY A 546 36.84 11.91 -1.51
N HIS A 547 35.81 11.27 -2.06
CA HIS A 547 35.92 10.08 -2.90
C HIS A 547 35.33 10.37 -4.30
N ARG A 548 35.89 9.74 -5.35
CA ARG A 548 35.54 9.97 -6.78
C ARG A 548 34.83 8.75 -7.37
N LYS A 549 33.89 8.98 -8.29
CA LYS A 549 33.35 7.99 -9.24
C LYS A 549 34.52 7.26 -9.93
N SER A 550 34.52 5.93 -9.96
CA SER A 550 35.61 5.13 -10.55
C SER A 550 35.08 3.95 -11.35
N ASN A 551 35.81 3.59 -12.41
CA ASN A 551 35.54 2.42 -13.25
C ASN A 551 36.30 1.20 -12.70
N ASN A 552 35.66 0.04 -12.65
CA ASN A 552 36.25 -1.24 -12.21
C ASN A 552 35.80 -2.43 -13.05
#